data_AF-A0A2R6JT15-F1
#
_entry.id   AF-A0A2R6JT15-F1
#
_cell.length_a   1.000
_cell.length_b   1.000
_cell.length_c   1.000
_cell.angle_alpha   90.00
_cell.angle_beta   90.00
_cell.angle_gamma   90.00
#
_symmetry.space_group_name_H-M   'P 1'
#
loop_
_entity.id
_entity.type
_entity.pdbx_description
1 polymer ?
#
loop_
_entity_poly.entity_id
_entity_poly.type
_entity_poly.pdbx_seq_one_letter_code
_entity_poly.pdbx_strand_id
1 'polypeptide(L)'
;MSLAIDVFRAFSVLNVFLVMGLGYVWGRNYLQFRSKHTLGLFVFAAFFLFENLFAVYFFVFEPTLSVWIATPDLVPPIAQFAMTSLRVLEFGGLAFLTWITWD
;
A
#
# COMPACT_ATOMS: atom_id res chain seq x y z
N MET A 1 -22.14 -3.40 6.60
CA MET A 1 -20.71 -3.30 6.26
C MET A 1 -20.56 -2.08 5.35
N SER A 2 -19.67 -1.15 5.67
CA SER A 2 -19.49 0.05 4.85
C SER A 2 -18.58 -0.27 3.67
N LEU A 3 -19.08 -0.03 2.45
CA LEU A 3 -18.36 -0.25 1.17
C LEU A 3 -16.93 0.32 1.20
N ALA A 4 -16.75 1.49 1.84
CA ALA A 4 -15.45 2.12 1.98
C ALA A 4 -14.41 1.24 2.68
N ILE A 5 -14.79 0.55 3.76
CA ILE A 5 -13.85 -0.30 4.53
C ILE A 5 -13.47 -1.54 3.74
N ASP A 6 -14.40 -2.14 3.00
CA ASP A 6 -14.10 -3.29 2.15
C ASP A 6 -13.13 -2.92 1.02
N VAL A 7 -13.34 -1.74 0.40
CA VAL A 7 -12.40 -1.16 -0.58
C VAL A 7 -11.04 -0.89 0.07
N PHE A 8 -11.02 -0.25 1.23
CA PHE A 8 -9.77 0.04 1.96
C PHE A 8 -8.94 -1.23 2.17
N ARG A 9 -9.57 -2.31 2.66
CA ARG A 9 -8.89 -3.57 2.93
C ARG A 9 -8.36 -4.22 1.65
N ALA A 10 -9.17 -4.27 0.59
CA ALA A 10 -8.77 -4.84 -0.69
C ALA A 10 -7.56 -4.09 -1.29
N PHE A 11 -7.64 -2.75 -1.34
CA PHE A 11 -6.57 -1.94 -1.92
C PHE A 11 -5.29 -1.94 -1.08
N SER A 12 -5.40 -1.98 0.26
CA SER A 12 -4.22 -2.12 1.13
C SER A 12 -3.45 -3.41 0.85
N VAL A 13 -4.17 -4.53 0.66
CA VAL A 13 -3.54 -5.82 0.31
C VAL A 13 -2.94 -5.79 -1.09
N LEU A 14 -3.65 -5.20 -2.07
CA LEU A 14 -3.14 -5.06 -3.44
C LEU A 14 -1.87 -4.20 -3.51
N ASN A 15 -1.80 -3.12 -2.73
CA ASN A 15 -0.61 -2.27 -2.65
C ASN A 15 0.61 -3.06 -2.16
N VAL A 16 0.46 -3.87 -1.10
CA VAL A 16 1.52 -4.76 -0.62
C VAL A 16 2.05 -5.64 -1.76
N PHE A 17 1.17 -6.27 -2.55
CA PHE A 17 1.58 -7.12 -3.66
C PHE A 17 2.35 -6.36 -4.75
N LEU A 18 1.86 -5.18 -5.17
CA LEU A 18 2.55 -4.38 -6.18
C LEU A 18 3.91 -3.89 -5.69
N VAL A 19 4.00 -3.39 -4.45
CA VAL A 19 5.28 -2.93 -3.89
C VAL A 19 6.28 -4.07 -3.74
N MET A 20 5.84 -5.28 -3.34
CA MET A 20 6.73 -6.44 -3.31
C MET A 20 7.29 -6.77 -4.70
N GLY A 21 6.44 -6.73 -5.73
CA GLY A 21 6.87 -6.93 -7.12
C GLY A 21 7.89 -5.88 -7.57
N LEU A 22 7.60 -4.60 -7.37
CA LEU A 22 8.49 -3.49 -7.68
C LEU A 22 9.80 -3.55 -6.90
N GLY A 23 9.74 -3.84 -5.60
CA GLY A 23 10.89 -4.01 -4.73
C GLY A 23 11.80 -5.15 -5.21
N TYR A 24 11.23 -6.25 -5.68
CA TYR A 24 12.00 -7.34 -6.29
C TYR A 24 12.71 -6.89 -7.57
N VAL A 25 12.01 -6.22 -8.49
CA VAL A 25 12.59 -5.75 -9.76
C VAL A 25 13.69 -4.72 -9.51
N TRP A 26 13.43 -3.69 -8.69
CA TRP A 26 14.40 -2.64 -8.40
C TRP A 26 15.58 -3.15 -7.58
N GLY A 27 15.37 -4.11 -6.67
CA GLY A 27 16.44 -4.78 -5.94
C GLY A 27 17.36 -5.55 -6.89
N ARG A 28 16.79 -6.32 -7.82
CA ARG A 28 17.55 -7.00 -8.88
C ARG A 28 18.32 -6.01 -9.76
N ASN A 29 17.67 -4.93 -10.19
CA ASN A 29 18.29 -3.89 -11.02
C ASN A 29 19.43 -3.18 -10.27
N TYR A 30 19.29 -2.95 -8.97
CA TYR A 30 20.37 -2.40 -8.16
C TYR A 30 21.57 -3.35 -8.10
N LEU A 31 21.35 -4.66 -7.92
CA LEU A 31 22.44 -5.64 -7.94
C LEU A 31 23.16 -5.70 -9.29
N GLN A 32 22.45 -5.46 -10.39
CA GLN A 32 23.00 -5.48 -11.74
C GLN A 32 23.72 -4.17 -12.12
N PHE A 33 23.08 -3.02 -11.92
CA PHE A 33 23.57 -1.73 -12.41
C PHE A 33 24.27 -0.89 -11.34
N ARG A 34 24.05 -1.17 -10.06
CA ARG A 34 24.62 -0.47 -8.89
C ARG A 34 24.46 1.06 -8.95
N SER A 35 23.36 1.53 -9.54
CA SER A 35 23.10 2.96 -9.71
C SER A 35 22.43 3.55 -8.47
N LYS A 36 22.71 4.83 -8.18
CA LYS A 36 22.06 5.54 -7.06
C LYS A 36 20.54 5.68 -7.26
N HIS A 37 20.08 5.79 -8.51
CA HIS A 37 18.65 5.87 -8.82
C HIS A 37 17.92 4.56 -8.47
N THR A 38 18.45 3.40 -8.87
CA THR A 38 17.83 2.09 -8.54
C THR A 38 17.86 1.81 -7.04
N LEU A 39 18.92 2.21 -6.35
CA LEU A 39 18.98 2.16 -4.88
C LEU A 39 17.91 3.03 -4.23
N GLY A 40 17.73 4.26 -4.72
CA GLY A 40 16.71 5.19 -4.21
C GLY A 40 15.30 4.62 -4.38
N LEU A 41 14.99 4.05 -5.54
CA LEU A 41 13.71 3.38 -5.80
C LEU A 41 13.51 2.16 -4.90
N PHE A 42 14.54 1.33 -4.73
CA PHE A 42 14.47 0.16 -3.85
C PHE A 42 14.23 0.55 -2.38
N VAL A 43 14.96 1.53 -1.86
CA VAL A 43 14.79 2.02 -0.49
C VAL A 43 13.39 2.63 -0.31
N PHE A 44 12.92 3.40 -1.29
CA PHE A 44 11.55 3.92 -1.30
C PHE A 44 10.53 2.78 -1.24
N ALA A 45 10.64 1.77 -2.11
CA ALA A 45 9.77 0.59 -2.08
C ALA A 45 9.81 -0.13 -0.73
N ALA A 46 10.98 -0.26 -0.10
CA ALA A 46 11.09 -0.93 1.19
C ALA A 46 10.32 -0.19 2.29
N PHE A 47 10.50 1.13 2.42
CA PHE A 47 9.74 1.93 3.38
C PHE A 47 8.24 1.91 3.09
N PHE A 48 7.88 2.01 1.82
CA PHE A 48 6.48 1.98 1.38
C PHE A 48 5.83 0.62 1.64
N LEU A 49 6.59 -0.47 1.48
CA LEU A 49 6.16 -1.82 1.82
C LEU A 49 5.87 -1.94 3.31
N PHE A 50 6.77 -1.43 4.16
CA PHE A 50 6.54 -1.41 5.60
C PHE A 50 5.27 -0.64 5.96
N GLU A 51 5.06 0.56 5.40
CA GLU A 51 3.86 1.36 5.64
C GLU A 51 2.57 0.60 5.26
N ASN A 52 2.54 -0.05 4.10
CA ASN A 52 1.40 -0.86 3.67
C ASN A 52 1.21 -2.12 4.51
N LEU A 53 2.28 -2.81 4.89
CA LEU A 53 2.21 -3.98 5.77
C LEU A 53 1.66 -3.60 7.14
N PHE A 54 2.06 -2.46 7.70
CA PHE A 54 1.49 -1.94 8.93
C PHE A 54 0.01 -1.62 8.78
N ALA A 55 -0.40 -1.01 7.67
CA ALA A 55 -1.80 -0.73 7.39
C ALA A 55 -2.64 -2.01 7.32
N VAL A 56 -2.14 -3.04 6.61
CA VAL A 56 -2.80 -4.35 6.54
C VAL A 56 -2.85 -5.00 7.92
N TYR A 57 -1.74 -5.06 8.66
CA TYR A 57 -1.69 -5.66 9.98
C TYR A 57 -2.70 -5.00 10.93
N PHE A 58 -2.65 -3.68 11.07
CA PHE A 58 -3.46 -2.98 12.06
C PHE A 58 -4.94 -2.86 11.65
N PHE A 59 -5.26 -2.62 10.38
CA PHE A 59 -6.65 -2.33 9.99
C PHE A 59 -7.38 -3.54 9.39
N VAL A 60 -6.66 -4.61 9.03
CA VAL A 60 -7.25 -5.87 8.52
C VAL A 60 -7.19 -6.98 9.56
N PHE A 61 -6.02 -7.23 10.16
CA PHE A 61 -5.81 -8.41 11.01
C PHE A 61 -6.03 -8.15 12.51
N GLU A 62 -5.57 -7.00 13.02
CA GLU A 62 -5.69 -6.68 14.44
C GLU A 62 -7.16 -6.37 14.81
N PRO A 63 -7.83 -7.20 15.62
CA PRO A 63 -9.28 -7.11 15.82
C PRO A 63 -9.70 -5.75 16.40
N THR A 64 -8.91 -5.22 17.33
CA THR A 64 -9.21 -3.97 18.03
C THR A 64 -9.30 -2.79 17.07
N LEU A 65 -8.28 -2.62 16.23
CA LEU A 65 -8.19 -1.49 15.29
C LEU A 65 -9.06 -1.71 14.06
N SER A 66 -9.26 -2.96 13.64
CA SER A 66 -10.18 -3.29 12.54
C SER A 66 -11.64 -3.01 12.90
N VAL A 67 -12.05 -3.26 14.15
CA VAL A 67 -13.39 -2.88 14.64
C VAL A 67 -13.49 -1.38 14.83
N TRP A 68 -12.45 -0.73 15.37
CA TRP A 68 -12.41 0.72 15.56
C TRP A 68 -12.68 1.47 14.25
N ILE A 69 -11.96 1.14 13.17
CA ILE A 69 -12.13 1.80 11.86
C ILE A 69 -13.49 1.54 11.22
N ALA A 70 -14.11 0.39 11.51
CA ALA A 70 -15.41 0.01 10.99
C ALA A 70 -16.60 0.58 11.79
N THR A 71 -16.35 1.18 12.96
CA THR A 71 -17.39 1.69 13.86
C THR A 71 -17.66 3.17 13.55
N PRO A 72 -18.83 3.54 12.99
CA PRO A 72 -19.09 4.92 12.55
C PRO A 72 -19.07 5.96 13.67
N ASP A 73 -19.42 5.55 14.89
CA ASP A 73 -19.41 6.42 16.08
C ASP A 73 -17.98 6.77 16.54
N LEU A 74 -16.99 5.93 16.19
CA LEU A 74 -15.58 6.12 16.52
C LEU A 74 -14.80 6.76 15.37
N VAL A 75 -15.10 6.35 14.14
CA VAL A 75 -14.48 6.86 12.92
C VAL A 75 -15.57 7.37 11.98
N PRO A 76 -15.73 8.70 11.86
CA PRO A 76 -16.74 9.31 11.00
C PRO A 76 -16.61 8.84 9.54
N PRO A 77 -17.72 8.72 8.79
CA PRO A 77 -17.69 8.26 7.40
C PRO A 77 -16.74 9.05 6.48
N ILE A 78 -16.59 10.35 6.73
CA ILE A 78 -15.66 11.21 5.97
C ILE A 78 -14.19 10.80 6.17
N ALA A 79 -13.82 10.37 7.38
CA ALA A 79 -12.48 9.88 7.67
C ALA A 79 -12.24 8.52 7.00
N GLN A 80 -13.23 7.61 7.06
CA GLN A 80 -13.15 6.33 6.36
C GLN A 80 -12.98 6.54 4.85
N PHE A 81 -13.74 7.47 4.26
CA PHE A 81 -13.64 7.81 2.84
C PHE A 81 -12.25 8.39 2.48
N ALA A 82 -11.73 9.30 3.29
CA ALA A 82 -10.40 9.87 3.07
C ALA A 82 -9.31 8.79 3.12
N MET A 83 -9.31 7.95 4.16
CA MET A 83 -8.35 6.84 4.30
C MET A 83 -8.43 5.85 3.13
N THR A 84 -9.65 5.51 2.71
CA THR A 84 -9.89 4.62 1.56
C THR A 84 -9.35 5.24 0.27
N SER A 85 -9.63 6.53 0.05
CA SER A 85 -9.18 7.24 -1.15
C SER A 85 -7.66 7.26 -1.26
N LEU A 86 -6.94 7.43 -0.14
CA LEU A 86 -5.48 7.36 -0.13
C LEU A 86 -4.97 6.00 -0.59
N ARG A 87 -5.56 4.89 -0.13
CA ARG A 87 -5.18 3.53 -0.56
C ARG A 87 -5.45 3.28 -2.04
N VAL A 88 -6.54 3.82 -2.58
CA VAL A 88 -6.87 3.74 -4.01
C VAL A 88 -5.90 4.56 -4.86
N LEU A 89 -5.56 5.78 -4.44
CA LEU A 89 -4.60 6.62 -5.15
C LEU A 89 -3.20 6.00 -5.14
N GLU A 90 -2.79 5.47 -4.00
CA GLU A 90 -1.56 4.71 -3.84
C GLU A 90 -1.49 3.53 -4.82
N PHE A 91 -2.56 2.74 -4.91
CA PHE A 91 -2.65 1.66 -5.87
C PHE A 91 -2.51 2.14 -7.31
N GLY A 92 -3.19 3.24 -7.66
CA GLY A 92 -3.04 3.84 -8.99
C GLY A 92 -1.59 4.22 -9.30
N GLY A 93 -0.90 4.82 -8.32
CA GLY A 93 0.53 5.16 -8.44
C GLY A 93 1.41 3.93 -8.60
N LEU A 94 1.20 2.89 -7.79
CA LEU A 94 1.95 1.64 -7.87
C LEU A 94 1.68 0.86 -9.14
N ALA A 95 0.44 0.83 -9.61
CA ALA A 95 0.06 0.20 -10.87
C ALA A 95 0.73 0.90 -12.05
N PHE A 96 0.76 2.24 -12.04
CA PHE A 96 1.49 3.02 -13.03
C PHE A 96 3.00 2.72 -12.99
N LEU A 97 3.62 2.73 -11.80
CA LEU A 97 5.03 2.40 -11.63
C LEU A 97 5.36 0.97 -12.09
N THR A 98 4.46 0.03 -11.82
CA THR A 98 4.58 -1.36 -12.26
C THR A 98 4.53 -1.46 -13.78
N TRP A 99 3.57 -0.77 -14.42
CA TRP A 99 3.45 -0.72 -15.87
C TRP A 99 4.72 -0.18 -16.53
N ILE A 100 5.25 0.98 -16.09
CA ILE A 100 6.48 1.54 -16.68
C ILE A 100 7.75 0.74 -16.35
N THR A 101 7.72 -0.11 -15.32
CA THR A 101 8.88 -0.93 -14.94
C THR A 101 8.92 -2.24 -15.74
N TRP A 102 7.77 -2.69 -16.26
CA TRP A 102 7.66 -3.90 -17.07
C TRP A 102 7.77 -3.68 -18.57
N ASP A 103 7.57 -2.45 -19.04
CA ASP A 103 7.87 -2.03 -20.42
C ASP A 103 9.39 -2.04 -20.69
#